data_AF-A0A975I6Y4-F1
#
_entry.id   AF-A0A975I6Y4-F1
#
_cell.length_a   1.000
_cell.length_b   1.000
_cell.length_c   1.000
_cell.angle_alpha   90.00
_cell.angle_beta   90.00
_cell.angle_gamma   90.00
#
_symmetry.space_group_name_H-M   'P 1'
#
loop_
_entity.id
_entity.type
_entity.pdbx_description
1 polymer ?
#
loop_
_entity_poly.entity_id
_entity_poly.type
_entity_poly.pdbx_seq_one_letter_code
_entity_poly.pdbx_strand_id
1 'polypeptide(L)'
;MRGYAPVHLRARVSGGDVNVSWIRQTRIDGDRWDLGDVPLGEESETYELCVSVDGQLVRQETLSAATWSYTAAAQALDNAEGLVTFDVAQVSARFGAGRRASVSIGL
;
A
#
# COMPACT_ATOMS: atom_id res chain seq x y z
N MET A 1 15.24 -2.49 13.06
CA MET A 1 15.11 -2.34 11.61
C MET A 1 13.73 -1.80 11.27
N ARG A 2 13.64 -0.80 10.40
CA ARG A 2 12.37 -0.32 9.83
C ARG A 2 12.00 -1.23 8.64
N GLY A 3 10.75 -1.68 8.57
CA GLY A 3 10.28 -2.61 7.52
C GLY A 3 10.48 -2.06 6.10
N TYR A 4 10.78 -2.96 5.16
CA TYR A 4 10.95 -2.63 3.75
C TYR A 4 9.66 -2.04 3.15
N ALA A 5 9.81 -1.13 2.18
CA ALA A 5 8.67 -0.60 1.44
C ALA A 5 8.16 -1.67 0.46
N PRO A 6 6.85 -1.68 0.12
CA PRO A 6 6.39 -2.42 -1.04
C PRO A 6 7.19 -2.06 -2.29
N VAL A 7 7.39 -3.00 -3.20
CA VAL A 7 8.11 -2.75 -4.46
C VAL A 7 7.18 -2.84 -5.65
N HIS A 8 7.60 -2.25 -6.77
CA HIS A 8 6.81 -2.25 -8.00
C HIS A 8 5.39 -1.68 -7.84
N LEU A 9 5.22 -0.66 -6.98
CA LEU A 9 3.97 0.10 -6.91
C LEU A 9 3.68 0.74 -8.27
N ARG A 10 2.47 0.50 -8.78
CA ARG A 10 2.00 0.97 -10.08
C ARG A 10 0.55 1.42 -9.96
N ALA A 11 0.19 2.45 -10.72
CA ALA A 11 -1.18 2.91 -10.91
C ALA A 11 -1.48 2.92 -12.42
N ARG A 12 -2.62 2.37 -12.82
CA ARG A 12 -3.05 2.28 -14.22
C ARG A 12 -4.52 2.64 -14.37
N VAL A 13 -4.81 3.58 -15.26
CA VAL A 13 -6.18 3.94 -15.65
C VAL A 13 -6.80 2.81 -16.47
N SER A 14 -8.04 2.43 -16.13
CA SER A 14 -8.82 1.38 -16.79
C SER A 14 -10.31 1.69 -16.70
N GLY A 15 -10.93 2.08 -17.81
CA GLY A 15 -12.38 2.27 -17.88
C GLY A 15 -12.93 3.38 -16.96
N GLY A 16 -12.11 4.38 -16.62
CA GLY A 16 -12.46 5.46 -15.68
C GLY A 16 -11.97 5.23 -14.25
N ASP A 17 -11.61 4.00 -13.90
CA ASP A 17 -11.02 3.67 -12.61
C ASP A 17 -9.49 3.73 -12.67
N VAL A 18 -8.84 3.84 -11.52
CA VAL A 18 -7.38 3.65 -11.38
C VAL A 18 -7.11 2.37 -10.60
N ASN A 19 -6.49 1.40 -11.25
CA ASN A 19 -6.02 0.19 -10.58
C ASN A 19 -4.61 0.40 -10.05
N VAL A 20 -4.47 0.29 -8.73
CA VAL A 20 -3.22 0.42 -7.99
C VAL A 20 -2.79 -0.96 -7.49
N SER A 21 -1.54 -1.35 -7.75
CA SER A 21 -1.01 -2.65 -7.31
C SER A 21 0.47 -2.57 -7.00
N TRP A 22 0.93 -3.45 -6.12
CA TRP A 22 2.33 -3.55 -5.71
C TRP A 22 2.70 -5.00 -5.39
N ILE A 23 4.00 -5.25 -5.23
CA ILE A 23 4.52 -6.54 -4.78
C ILE A 23 4.94 -6.40 -3.32
N ARG A 24 4.40 -7.29 -2.48
CA ARG A 24 4.79 -7.40 -1.07
C ARG A 24 6.25 -7.82 -0.96
N GLN A 25 6.99 -7.23 -0.01
CA GLN A 25 8.33 -7.71 0.31
C GLN A 25 8.27 -8.59 1.56
N THR A 26 8.66 -9.86 1.43
CA THR A 26 8.92 -10.71 2.59
C THR A 26 10.24 -10.30 3.24
N ARG A 27 10.35 -10.48 4.55
CA ARG A 27 11.62 -10.19 5.23
C ARG A 27 12.67 -11.25 4.87
N ILE A 28 13.82 -10.80 4.38
CA ILE A 28 15.06 -11.58 4.45
C ILE A 28 15.60 -11.39 5.87
N ASP A 29 15.01 -12.09 6.82
CA ASP A 29 15.63 -12.47 8.10
C ASP A 29 15.18 -13.92 8.39
N GLY A 30 15.38 -14.77 7.38
CA GLY A 30 15.22 -16.23 7.46
C GLY A 30 16.39 -16.94 8.15
N ASP A 31 17.31 -16.20 8.77
CA ASP A 31 18.45 -16.74 9.52
C ASP A 31 18.15 -16.85 11.02
N ARG A 32 17.00 -17.43 11.35
CA ARG A 32 16.76 -17.95 12.70
C ARG A 32 16.01 -19.27 12.63
N TRP A 33 16.67 -20.28 12.07
CA TRP A 33 16.35 -21.69 12.27
C TRP A 33 16.78 -22.15 13.67
N ASP A 34 16.32 -21.48 14.73
CA ASP A 34 16.50 -22.06 16.05
C ASP A 34 15.41 -21.67 17.05
N LEU A 35 14.82 -22.73 17.58
CA LEU A 35 14.08 -22.88 18.84
C LEU A 35 12.63 -22.40 18.90
N GLY A 36 11.75 -23.41 18.88
CA GLY A 36 10.59 -23.49 19.77
C GLY A 36 9.29 -22.95 19.18
N ASP A 37 8.31 -23.85 19.04
CA ASP A 37 6.89 -23.60 18.75
C ASP A 37 6.60 -22.34 17.93
N VAL A 38 6.51 -22.50 16.60
CA VAL A 38 5.87 -21.50 15.75
C VAL A 38 4.40 -21.41 16.16
N PRO A 39 3.94 -20.36 16.87
CA PRO A 39 2.52 -20.22 17.13
C PRO A 39 1.88 -19.82 15.80
N LEU A 40 0.81 -20.51 15.44
CA LEU A 40 -0.12 -20.16 14.37
C LEU A 40 -0.37 -18.65 14.34
N GLY A 41 0.25 -17.96 13.40
CA GLY A 41 0.21 -16.51 13.29
C GLY A 41 0.75 -16.13 11.93
N GLU A 42 0.02 -16.50 10.88
CA GLU A 42 0.24 -15.97 9.54
C GLU A 42 0.48 -14.46 9.65
N GLU A 43 1.58 -13.99 9.05
CA GLU A 43 1.89 -12.56 8.96
C GLU A 43 0.71 -11.89 8.25
N SER A 44 -0.23 -11.32 9.02
CA SER A 44 -1.47 -10.77 8.47
C SER A 44 -1.11 -9.63 7.53
N GLU A 45 -1.34 -9.84 6.23
CA GLU A 45 -1.01 -8.89 5.19
C GLU A 45 -1.86 -7.63 5.38
N THR A 46 -1.25 -6.54 5.82
CA THR A 46 -1.93 -5.25 6.05
C THR A 46 -1.12 -4.14 5.41
N TYR A 47 -1.80 -3.25 4.71
CA TYR A 47 -1.22 -2.06 4.09
C TYR A 47 -1.98 -0.82 4.52
N GLU A 48 -1.26 0.29 4.58
CA GLU A 48 -1.85 1.62 4.65
C GLU A 48 -1.64 2.32 3.32
N LEU A 49 -2.74 2.63 2.65
CA LEU A 49 -2.80 3.41 1.42
C LEU A 49 -3.18 4.85 1.77
N CYS A 50 -2.45 5.82 1.23
CA CYS A 50 -2.81 7.23 1.24
C CYS A 50 -2.94 7.72 -0.20
N VAL A 51 -3.96 8.53 -0.48
CA VAL A 51 -4.14 9.22 -1.76
C VAL A 51 -4.08 10.71 -1.51
N SER A 52 -3.24 11.39 -2.29
CA SER A 52 -3.17 12.86 -2.28
C SER A 52 -3.39 13.43 -3.67
N VAL A 53 -4.02 14.60 -3.73
CA VAL A 53 -4.26 15.39 -4.94
C VAL A 53 -3.53 16.70 -4.78
N ASP A 54 -2.59 16.99 -5.67
CA ASP A 54 -1.70 18.16 -5.59
C ASP A 54 -1.08 18.36 -4.19
N GLY A 55 -0.71 17.24 -3.56
CA GLY A 55 -0.09 17.19 -2.23
C GLY A 55 -1.06 17.30 -1.05
N GLN A 56 -2.37 17.46 -1.27
CA GLN A 56 -3.38 17.40 -0.22
C GLN A 56 -3.86 15.96 -0.02
N LEU A 57 -3.76 15.43 1.20
CA LEU A 57 -4.29 14.10 1.53
C LEU A 57 -5.82 14.12 1.44
N VAL A 58 -6.38 13.32 0.54
CA VAL A 58 -7.84 13.23 0.34
C VAL A 58 -8.40 11.90 0.84
N ARG A 59 -7.57 10.86 0.92
CA ARG A 59 -8.01 9.53 1.35
C ARG A 59 -6.91 8.76 2.07
N GLN A 60 -7.32 7.97 3.06
CA GLN A 60 -6.47 6.99 3.73
C GLN A 60 -7.29 5.71 3.96
N GLU A 61 -6.73 4.56 3.56
CA GLU A 61 -7.38 3.26 3.70
C GLU A 61 -6.43 2.19 4.24
N THR A 62 -6.97 1.29 5.06
CA THR A 62 -6.27 0.07 5.49
C THR A 62 -6.72 -1.09 4.62
N LEU A 63 -5.76 -1.77 3.99
CA LEU A 63 -6.02 -2.82 3.01
C LEU A 63 -5.42 -4.15 3.46
N SER A 64 -6.10 -5.24 3.14
CA SER A 64 -5.62 -6.61 3.38
C SER A 64 -5.10 -7.31 2.11
N ALA A 65 -5.04 -6.58 0.99
CA ALA A 65 -4.58 -7.08 -0.31
C ALA A 65 -3.60 -6.09 -0.96
N ALA A 66 -2.66 -6.62 -1.75
CA ALA A 66 -1.65 -5.83 -2.47
C ALA A 66 -2.18 -5.12 -3.73
N THR A 67 -3.48 -4.85 -3.77
CA THR A 67 -4.18 -4.20 -4.88
C THR A 67 -5.34 -3.38 -4.34
N TRP A 68 -5.65 -2.29 -5.04
CA TRP A 68 -6.77 -1.42 -4.74
C TRP A 68 -7.26 -0.73 -6.01
N SER A 69 -8.57 -0.45 -6.09
CA SER A 69 -9.17 0.23 -7.24
C SER A 69 -9.74 1.56 -6.78
N TYR A 70 -9.18 2.64 -7.32
CA TYR A 70 -9.74 3.97 -7.17
C TYR A 70 -10.90 4.13 -8.15
N THR A 71 -12.11 3.81 -7.70
CA THR A 71 -13.28 3.87 -8.58
C THR A 71 -13.57 5.29 -9.03
N ALA A 72 -14.17 5.48 -10.20
CA ALA A 72 -14.59 6.80 -10.68
C ALA A 72 -15.50 7.52 -9.67
N ALA A 73 -16.33 6.78 -8.94
CA ALA A 73 -17.16 7.34 -7.87
C ALA A 73 -16.33 7.84 -6.68
N ALA A 74 -15.30 7.10 -6.27
CA ALA A 74 -14.39 7.52 -5.21
C ALA A 74 -13.54 8.72 -5.64
N GLN A 75 -13.07 8.75 -6.88
CA GLN A 75 -12.36 9.90 -7.47
C GLN A 75 -13.23 11.16 -7.44
N ALA A 76 -14.51 11.04 -7.81
CA ALA A 76 -15.45 12.16 -7.79
C ALA A 76 -15.73 12.67 -6.35
N LEU A 77 -15.82 11.78 -5.37
CA LEU A 77 -15.98 12.17 -3.96
C LEU A 77 -14.76 12.91 -3.40
N ASP A 78 -13.58 12.52 -3.85
CA ASP A 78 -12.31 13.09 -3.42
C ASP A 78 -11.89 14.32 -4.23
N ASN A 79 -12.68 14.69 -5.26
CA ASN A 79 -12.38 15.74 -6.23
C ASN A 79 -10.97 15.57 -6.85
N ALA A 80 -10.67 14.34 -7.26
CA ALA A 80 -9.34 13.92 -7.71
C ALA A 80 -9.03 14.35 -9.15
N GLU A 81 -8.89 15.65 -9.34
CA GLU A 81 -8.48 16.28 -10.59
C GLU A 81 -7.03 16.80 -10.45
N GLY A 82 -6.17 16.52 -11.43
CA GLY A 82 -4.77 16.97 -11.39
C GLY A 82 -3.77 15.86 -11.03
N LEU A 83 -2.71 16.20 -10.29
CA LEU A 83 -1.66 15.23 -9.97
C LEU A 83 -2.07 14.40 -8.75
N VAL A 84 -2.43 13.14 -8.99
CA VAL A 84 -2.81 12.19 -7.95
C VAL A 84 -1.63 11.31 -7.57
N THR A 85 -1.30 11.25 -6.28
CA THR A 85 -0.22 10.44 -5.73
C THR A 85 -0.77 9.39 -4.78
N PHE A 86 -0.37 8.15 -5.00
CA PHE A 86 -0.68 7.00 -4.15
C PHE A 86 0.57 6.61 -3.36
N ASP A 87 0.46 6.60 -2.04
CA ASP A 87 1.48 6.13 -1.13
C ASP A 87 1.03 4.85 -0.43
N VAL A 88 1.87 3.82 -0.43
CA VAL A 88 1.56 2.53 0.22
C VAL A 88 2.67 2.15 1.18
N ALA A 89 2.32 1.87 2.44
CA ALA A 89 3.20 1.22 3.41
C ALA A 89 2.68 -0.16 3.78
N GLN A 90 3.58 -1.15 3.88
CA GLN A 90 3.27 -2.42 4.52
C GLN A 90 3.29 -2.25 6.05
N VAL A 91 2.22 -2.66 6.72
CA VAL A 91 2.04 -2.52 8.16
C VAL A 91 2.40 -3.83 8.84
N SER A 92 3.33 -3.79 9.79
CA SER A 92 3.69 -4.93 10.61
C SER A 92 2.95 -4.89 11.94
N ALA A 93 2.35 -6.02 12.34
CA ALA A 93 1.75 -6.17 13.67
C ALA A 93 2.72 -5.88 14.82
N ARG A 94 4.04 -6.09 14.61
CA ARG A 94 5.07 -5.91 15.64
C ARG A 94 5.74 -4.53 15.63
N PHE A 95 5.74 -3.84 14.49
CA PHE A 95 6.55 -2.63 14.30
C PHE A 95 5.78 -1.43 13.70
N GLY A 96 4.49 -1.58 13.39
CA GLY A 96 3.68 -0.56 12.74
C GLY A 96 4.00 -0.40 11.25
N ALA A 97 3.58 0.74 10.66
CA ALA A 97 3.80 1.05 9.25
C ALA A 97 5.29 1.13 8.89
N GLY A 98 5.68 0.37 7.86
CA GLY A 98 7.02 0.38 7.28
C GLY A 98 7.27 1.60 6.41
N ARG A 99 8.33 1.55 5.59
CA ARG A 99 8.57 2.59 4.58
C ARG A 99 7.43 2.62 3.55
N ARG A 100 7.12 3.82 3.04
CA ARG A 100 6.17 4.01 1.95
C ARG A 100 6.84 3.88 0.59
N ALA A 101 6.12 3.29 -0.36
CA ALA A 101 6.36 3.40 -1.79
C ALA A 101 5.33 4.38 -2.37
N SER A 102 5.72 5.13 -3.41
CA SER A 102 4.90 6.20 -3.98
C SER A 102 4.82 6.09 -5.51
N VAL A 103 3.66 6.39 -6.08
CA VAL A 103 3.46 6.53 -7.53
C VAL A 103 2.47 7.65 -7.81
N SER A 104 2.71 8.44 -8.86
CA SER A 104 1.83 9.55 -9.25
C SER A 104 1.37 9.41 -10.69
N ILE A 105 0.13 9.84 -10.96
CA ILE A 105 -0.47 9.92 -12.29
C ILE A 105 -1.28 11.23 -12.40
N GLY A 106 -1.51 11.69 -13.64
CA GLY A 106 -2.51 12.73 -13.89
C GLY A 106 -3.88 12.11 -14.12
N LEU A 107 -4.91 12.69 -13.50
CA LEU A 107 -6.33 12.38 -13.73
C LEU A 107 -7.06 13.62 -14.27
#